data_AF-N9KB80-F1
#
_entry.id   AF-N9KB80-F1
#
_cell.length_a   1.000
_cell.length_b   1.000
_cell.length_c   1.000
_cell.angle_alpha   90.00
_cell.angle_beta   90.00
_cell.angle_gamma   90.00
#
_symmetry.space_group_name_H-M   'P 1'
#
loop_
_entity.id
_entity.type
_entity.pdbx_description
1 polymer ?
#
loop_
_entity_poly.entity_id
_entity_poly.type
_entity_poly.pdbx_seq_one_letter_code
_entity_poly.pdbx_strand_id
1 'polypeptide(L)'
;MNRDNFSYNYSYNDQLSRFCASVSWRVLVYITEHLNKVKNAELEKAKMQLQLFLLNKSDNLYQYEQHIIPLEGGGDSPLHKKHSNVNSYFTRAIDTDIISTKNGILIYTKLPNFIVISNVNHNEIAKSRSSRVALKQGNIIPKEYVLPIDMYYYLDNRLKFIKENITDKISESQNKHMLETIEKDLERFKKSRSLKAIEDDLFPNISIFSNKSKPY
;
A
#
# COMPACT_ATOMS: atom_id res chain seq x y z
N MET A 1 9.37 17.54 -15.26
CA MET A 1 8.35 18.47 -14.73
C MET A 1 8.36 18.32 -13.21
N ASN A 2 9.13 19.15 -12.52
CA ASN A 2 9.23 19.17 -11.05
C ASN A 2 7.84 19.48 -10.48
N ARG A 3 7.28 18.56 -9.69
CA ARG A 3 6.04 18.81 -8.93
C ARG A 3 6.44 19.11 -7.49
N ASP A 4 6.85 20.35 -7.26
CA ASP A 4 7.29 20.83 -5.95
C ASP A 4 6.15 21.02 -4.93
N ASN A 5 4.89 20.79 -5.28
CA ASN A 5 3.78 20.77 -4.32
C ASN A 5 2.64 19.90 -4.84
N PHE A 6 2.31 18.84 -4.09
CA PHE A 6 1.05 18.14 -4.28
C PHE A 6 -0.09 19.04 -3.80
N SER A 7 -1.12 19.19 -4.62
CA SER A 7 -2.32 19.99 -4.32
C SER A 7 -3.56 19.13 -4.45
N TYR A 8 -3.58 17.96 -3.80
CA TYR A 8 -4.82 17.20 -3.66
C TYR A 8 -5.54 17.58 -2.38
N ASN A 9 -6.85 17.77 -2.45
CA ASN A 9 -7.70 17.89 -1.26
C ASN A 9 -9.00 17.17 -1.55
N TYR A 10 -9.08 15.91 -1.16
CA TYR A 10 -10.24 15.07 -1.40
C TYR A 10 -11.05 14.95 -0.12
N SER A 11 -12.18 15.65 -0.07
CA SER A 11 -13.19 15.43 0.97
C SER A 11 -13.88 14.09 0.78
N TYR A 12 -14.16 13.41 1.88
CA TYR A 12 -14.85 12.13 1.90
C TYR A 12 -15.90 12.08 3.02
N ASN A 13 -16.87 11.20 2.85
CA ASN A 13 -17.88 10.84 3.84
C ASN A 13 -17.63 9.41 4.39
N ASP A 14 -18.62 8.83 5.08
CA ASP A 14 -18.50 7.54 5.76
C ASP A 14 -18.18 6.38 4.81
N GLN A 15 -18.47 6.54 3.51
CA GLN A 15 -18.16 5.55 2.48
C GLN A 15 -16.67 5.19 2.42
N LEU A 16 -15.75 6.13 2.68
CA LEU A 16 -14.32 5.82 2.65
C LEU A 16 -13.93 4.84 3.76
N SER A 17 -14.45 5.03 4.97
CA SER A 17 -14.18 4.12 6.09
C SER A 17 -14.72 2.71 5.82
N ARG A 18 -15.90 2.62 5.20
CA ARG A 18 -16.53 1.36 4.76
C ARG A 18 -15.75 0.71 3.63
N PHE A 19 -15.25 1.49 2.68
CA PHE A 19 -14.39 0.98 1.62
C PHE A 19 -13.14 0.33 2.19
N CYS A 20 -12.39 1.04 3.06
CA CYS A 20 -11.19 0.50 3.69
C CYS A 20 -11.50 -0.78 4.49
N ALA A 21 -12.53 -0.74 5.36
CA ALA A 21 -12.95 -1.90 6.13
C ALA A 21 -13.34 -3.09 5.22
N SER A 22 -13.99 -2.83 4.09
CA SER A 22 -14.38 -3.89 3.13
C SER A 22 -13.18 -4.55 2.48
N VAL A 23 -12.15 -3.77 2.14
CA VAL A 23 -10.90 -4.27 1.56
C VAL A 23 -10.17 -5.14 2.58
N SER A 24 -10.01 -4.64 3.81
CA SER A 24 -9.34 -5.40 4.89
C SER A 24 -10.10 -6.68 5.26
N TRP A 25 -11.44 -6.64 5.30
CA TRP A 25 -12.24 -7.84 5.55
C TRP A 25 -12.07 -8.90 4.45
N ARG A 26 -12.07 -8.50 3.18
CA ARG A 26 -11.82 -9.44 2.06
C ARG A 26 -10.43 -10.05 2.13
N VAL A 27 -9.41 -9.28 2.51
CA VAL A 27 -8.06 -9.81 2.69
C VAL A 27 -8.00 -10.84 3.80
N LEU A 28 -8.68 -10.60 4.94
CA LEU A 28 -8.78 -11.59 6.00
C LEU A 28 -9.44 -12.87 5.50
N VAL A 29 -10.63 -12.79 4.90
CA VAL A 29 -11.34 -13.95 4.36
C VAL A 29 -10.47 -14.72 3.36
N TYR A 30 -9.82 -14.01 2.44
CA TYR A 30 -8.93 -14.63 1.46
C TYR A 30 -7.76 -15.39 2.12
N ILE A 31 -7.07 -14.77 3.07
CA ILE A 31 -5.86 -15.36 3.66
C ILE A 31 -6.21 -16.47 4.67
N THR A 32 -7.25 -16.30 5.49
CA THR A 32 -7.59 -17.27 6.55
C THR A 32 -8.47 -18.40 6.04
N GLU A 33 -9.39 -18.16 5.11
CA GLU A 33 -10.34 -19.19 4.65
C GLU A 33 -9.91 -19.82 3.33
N HIS A 34 -9.54 -19.03 2.34
CA HIS A 34 -9.19 -19.55 1.01
C HIS A 34 -7.77 -20.10 0.93
N LEU A 35 -6.81 -19.42 1.54
CA LEU A 35 -5.42 -19.90 1.58
C LEU A 35 -5.11 -20.77 2.79
N ASN A 36 -5.98 -20.77 3.82
CA ASN A 36 -5.81 -21.48 5.09
C ASN A 36 -4.39 -21.31 5.69
N LYS A 37 -3.81 -20.12 5.51
CA LYS A 37 -2.40 -19.84 5.83
C LYS A 37 -2.18 -19.53 7.30
N VAL A 38 -3.19 -18.95 7.97
CA VAL A 38 -3.05 -18.43 9.32
C VAL A 38 -4.32 -18.69 10.11
N LYS A 39 -4.17 -19.31 11.29
CA LYS A 39 -5.24 -19.44 12.30
C LYS A 39 -4.83 -18.67 13.53
N ASN A 40 -5.51 -17.55 13.79
CA ASN A 40 -5.22 -16.67 14.92
C ASN A 40 -6.52 -16.06 15.44
N ALA A 41 -6.76 -16.17 16.76
CA ALA A 41 -7.99 -15.69 17.38
C ALA A 41 -8.20 -14.17 17.21
N GLU A 42 -7.13 -13.38 17.17
CA GLU A 42 -7.21 -11.93 16.96
C GLU A 42 -7.65 -11.57 15.53
N LEU A 43 -7.24 -12.38 14.54
CA LEU A 43 -7.71 -12.22 13.16
C LEU A 43 -9.21 -12.54 13.02
N GLU A 44 -9.69 -13.56 13.73
CA GLU A 44 -11.11 -13.90 13.75
C GLU A 44 -11.95 -12.81 14.42
N LYS A 45 -11.47 -12.24 15.54
CA LYS A 45 -12.10 -11.07 16.18
C LYS A 45 -12.14 -9.86 15.22
N ALA A 46 -11.03 -9.58 14.54
CA ALA A 46 -10.97 -8.50 13.55
C ALA A 46 -11.95 -8.73 12.40
N LYS A 47 -11.98 -9.95 11.85
CA LYS A 47 -12.90 -10.35 10.77
C LYS A 47 -14.36 -10.14 11.19
N MET A 48 -14.72 -10.57 12.39
CA MET A 48 -16.07 -10.39 12.94
C MET A 48 -16.41 -8.91 13.13
N GLN A 49 -15.53 -8.11 13.74
CA GLN A 49 -15.83 -6.70 13.98
C GLN A 49 -15.95 -5.89 12.68
N LEU A 50 -15.07 -6.14 11.70
CA LEU A 50 -15.17 -5.53 10.38
C LEU A 50 -16.48 -5.93 9.68
N GLN A 51 -16.90 -7.19 9.79
CA GLN A 51 -18.18 -7.64 9.26
C GLN A 51 -19.37 -6.91 9.92
N LEU A 52 -19.37 -6.79 11.25
CA LEU A 52 -20.42 -6.07 11.98
C LEU A 52 -20.52 -4.61 11.54
N PHE A 53 -19.37 -3.93 11.39
CA PHE A 53 -19.32 -2.56 10.90
C PHE A 53 -19.87 -2.43 9.47
N LEU A 54 -19.46 -3.32 8.56
CA LEU A 54 -19.91 -3.33 7.16
C LEU A 54 -21.41 -3.60 7.03
N LEU A 55 -21.98 -4.43 7.91
CA LEU A 55 -23.41 -4.77 7.94
C LEU A 55 -24.26 -3.77 8.76
N ASN A 56 -23.70 -2.63 9.18
CA ASN A 56 -24.38 -1.64 10.03
C ASN A 56 -24.87 -2.20 11.38
N LYS A 57 -24.25 -3.28 11.87
CA LYS A 57 -24.49 -3.84 13.21
C LYS A 57 -23.58 -3.23 14.28
N SER A 58 -22.56 -2.49 13.86
CA SER A 58 -21.71 -1.65 14.72
C SER A 58 -21.43 -0.34 14.00
N ASP A 59 -21.43 0.76 14.74
CA ASP A 59 -21.13 2.11 14.25
C ASP A 59 -19.64 2.48 14.39
N ASN A 60 -18.82 1.58 14.94
CA ASN A 60 -17.43 1.83 15.28
C ASN A 60 -16.51 0.66 14.88
N LEU A 61 -15.24 0.99 14.67
CA LEU A 61 -14.17 0.05 14.38
C LEU A 61 -13.28 -0.23 15.60
N TYR A 62 -13.40 0.56 16.68
CA TYR A 62 -12.60 0.42 17.89
C TYR A 62 -11.09 0.39 17.59
N GLN A 63 -10.40 -0.68 17.97
CA GLN A 63 -8.98 -0.88 17.69
C GLN A 63 -8.69 -1.24 16.23
N TYR A 64 -9.70 -1.66 15.45
CA TYR A 64 -9.56 -2.04 14.03
C TYR A 64 -9.64 -0.83 13.10
N GLU A 65 -9.02 0.28 13.53
CA GLU A 65 -8.99 1.51 12.77
C GLU A 65 -8.32 1.32 11.40
N GLN A 66 -8.82 2.09 10.43
CA GLN A 66 -8.38 2.04 9.05
C GLN A 66 -7.48 3.23 8.77
N HIS A 67 -6.43 2.99 8.00
CA HIS A 67 -5.48 3.99 7.58
C HIS A 67 -5.39 3.97 6.06
N ILE A 68 -5.31 5.15 5.46
CA ILE A 68 -5.02 5.32 4.03
C ILE A 68 -3.78 6.17 3.87
N ILE A 69 -2.86 5.67 3.05
CA ILE A 69 -1.62 6.35 2.70
C ILE A 69 -1.63 6.53 1.19
N PRO A 70 -1.90 7.73 0.67
CA PRO A 70 -1.71 8.05 -0.73
C PRO A 70 -0.26 7.77 -1.12
N LEU A 71 -0.07 7.13 -2.25
CA LEU A 71 1.23 6.88 -2.85
C LEU A 71 1.27 7.62 -4.19
N GLU A 72 2.31 8.41 -4.40
CA GLU A 72 2.52 9.09 -5.66
C GLU A 72 3.80 8.59 -6.32
N GLY A 73 3.80 8.56 -7.65
CA GLY A 73 4.97 8.21 -8.44
C GLY A 73 6.01 9.33 -8.45
N GLY A 74 7.24 8.95 -8.73
CA GLY A 74 8.38 9.84 -8.84
C GLY A 74 9.08 10.04 -7.52
N GLY A 75 9.04 9.06 -6.59
CA GLY A 75 9.28 9.37 -5.20
C GLY A 75 10.46 8.84 -4.40
N ASP A 76 11.03 9.74 -3.59
CA ASP A 76 12.22 9.56 -2.74
C ASP A 76 11.85 9.02 -1.35
N SER A 77 11.67 7.70 -1.32
CA SER A 77 11.55 6.94 -0.07
C SER A 77 12.94 6.56 0.44
N PRO A 78 13.16 6.40 1.76
CA PRO A 78 14.32 5.67 2.27
C PRO A 78 14.53 4.29 1.60
N LEU A 79 13.45 3.67 1.11
CA LEU A 79 13.48 2.41 0.35
C LEU A 79 14.04 2.57 -1.08
N HIS A 80 13.88 3.74 -1.70
CA HIS A 80 14.35 4.00 -3.07
C HIS A 80 15.88 3.91 -3.16
N LYS A 81 16.61 4.33 -2.11
CA LYS A 81 18.07 4.17 -2.01
C LYS A 81 18.54 2.71 -2.09
N LYS A 82 17.65 1.74 -1.80
CA LYS A 82 17.97 0.31 -1.76
C LYS A 82 17.37 -0.46 -2.94
N HIS A 83 16.24 -0.01 -3.47
CA HIS A 83 15.43 -0.76 -4.42
C HIS A 83 15.12 0.07 -5.66
N SER A 84 15.40 -0.51 -6.83
CA SER A 84 15.19 0.12 -8.14
C SER A 84 13.78 -0.05 -8.69
N ASN A 85 12.83 -0.63 -7.92
CA ASN A 85 11.48 -0.98 -8.37
C ASN A 85 10.37 -0.35 -7.50
N VAL A 86 10.71 0.71 -6.75
CA VAL A 86 9.84 1.30 -5.73
C VAL A 86 8.62 1.97 -6.33
N ASN A 87 8.80 2.79 -7.37
CA ASN A 87 7.71 3.49 -8.05
C ASN A 87 6.86 2.50 -8.83
N SER A 88 7.48 1.54 -9.53
CA SER A 88 6.76 0.47 -10.21
C SER A 88 5.89 -0.33 -9.24
N TYR A 89 6.42 -0.67 -8.06
CA TYR A 89 5.63 -1.29 -7.01
C TYR A 89 4.48 -0.36 -6.61
N PHE A 90 4.76 0.82 -6.04
CA PHE A 90 3.74 1.68 -5.42
C PHE A 90 2.68 2.23 -6.38
N THR A 91 3.02 2.51 -7.63
CA THR A 91 2.07 3.08 -8.60
C THR A 91 1.28 2.03 -9.38
N ARG A 92 1.72 0.76 -9.43
CA ARG A 92 1.11 -0.25 -10.33
C ARG A 92 0.76 -1.58 -9.71
N ALA A 93 1.57 -2.12 -8.80
CA ALA A 93 1.32 -3.44 -8.26
C ALA A 93 0.05 -3.47 -7.40
N ILE A 94 -0.55 -4.65 -7.23
CA ILE A 94 -1.52 -4.92 -6.18
C ILE A 94 -0.85 -5.93 -5.25
N ASP A 95 -0.95 -5.70 -3.96
CA ASP A 95 -0.33 -6.57 -2.97
C ASP A 95 -1.17 -6.60 -1.70
N THR A 96 -1.27 -7.76 -1.06
CA THR A 96 -2.07 -7.95 0.14
C THR A 96 -1.41 -8.96 1.05
N ASP A 97 -1.39 -8.69 2.35
CA ASP A 97 -0.74 -9.57 3.32
C ASP A 97 -1.26 -9.36 4.75
N ILE A 98 -0.95 -10.30 5.64
CA ILE A 98 -1.08 -10.16 7.09
C ILE A 98 0.32 -10.02 7.67
N ILE A 99 0.64 -8.81 8.13
CA ILE A 99 1.95 -8.49 8.68
C ILE A 99 1.90 -8.80 10.17
N SER A 100 2.58 -9.88 10.56
CA SER A 100 2.71 -10.31 11.96
C SER A 100 4.10 -9.99 12.47
N THR A 101 4.18 -9.18 13.51
CA THR A 101 5.44 -8.71 14.10
C THR A 101 5.42 -8.94 15.61
N LYS A 102 6.54 -8.67 16.29
CA LYS A 102 6.57 -8.63 17.76
C LYS A 102 5.66 -7.56 18.37
N ASN A 103 5.33 -6.52 17.60
CA ASN A 103 4.51 -5.40 18.02
C ASN A 103 3.02 -5.61 17.77
N GLY A 104 2.64 -6.72 17.14
CA GLY A 104 1.27 -7.09 16.82
C GLY A 104 1.03 -7.28 15.33
N ILE A 105 -0.23 -7.25 14.95
CA ILE A 105 -0.71 -7.66 13.64
C ILE A 105 -1.36 -6.47 12.92
N LEU A 106 -1.02 -6.34 11.64
CA LEU A 106 -1.61 -5.41 10.69
C LEU A 106 -2.13 -6.17 9.47
N ILE A 107 -3.24 -5.72 8.91
CA ILE A 107 -3.71 -6.15 7.59
C ILE A 107 -3.21 -5.12 6.60
N TYR A 108 -2.42 -5.57 5.64
CA TYR A 108 -1.83 -4.73 4.61
C TYR A 108 -2.54 -4.96 3.28
N THR A 109 -2.93 -3.86 2.63
CA THR A 109 -3.41 -3.89 1.26
C THR A 109 -2.84 -2.71 0.51
N LYS A 110 -2.13 -3.00 -0.57
CA LYS A 110 -1.60 -2.00 -1.48
C LYS A 110 -2.33 -2.11 -2.79
N LEU A 111 -2.89 -0.97 -3.20
CA LEU A 111 -3.51 -0.78 -4.49
C LEU A 111 -2.64 0.21 -5.30
N PRO A 112 -2.91 0.38 -6.60
CA PRO A 112 -2.23 1.42 -7.37
C PRO A 112 -2.45 2.80 -6.72
N ASN A 113 -1.37 3.46 -6.34
CA ASN A 113 -1.34 4.82 -5.80
C ASN A 113 -1.89 5.01 -4.36
N PHE A 114 -2.15 3.94 -3.60
CA PHE A 114 -2.38 4.07 -2.15
C PHE A 114 -2.26 2.73 -1.42
N ILE A 115 -2.01 2.80 -0.12
CA ILE A 115 -2.03 1.68 0.82
C ILE A 115 -3.22 1.85 1.77
N VAL A 116 -3.92 0.76 2.03
CA VAL A 116 -4.86 0.60 3.15
C VAL A 116 -4.21 -0.28 4.21
N ILE A 117 -4.20 0.19 5.46
CA ILE A 117 -3.76 -0.58 6.62
C ILE A 117 -4.94 -0.65 7.58
N SER A 118 -5.28 -1.87 8.02
CA SER A 118 -6.18 -2.07 9.15
C SER A 118 -5.38 -2.58 10.32
N ASN A 119 -5.54 -1.94 11.46
CA ASN A 119 -4.98 -2.46 12.70
C ASN A 119 -5.74 -3.72 13.14
N VAL A 120 -5.04 -4.67 13.75
CA VAL A 120 -5.65 -5.77 14.49
C VAL A 120 -5.34 -5.59 15.97
N ASN A 121 -4.05 -5.56 16.31
CA ASN A 121 -3.55 -5.36 17.67
C ASN A 121 -2.13 -4.79 17.69
N HIS A 122 -1.73 -4.01 16.67
CA HIS A 122 -0.38 -3.46 16.57
C HIS A 122 -0.19 -2.26 17.52
N ASN A 123 0.70 -2.41 18.48
CA ASN A 123 0.90 -1.45 19.58
C ASN A 123 1.38 -0.07 19.12
N GLU A 124 2.09 0.00 17.99
CA GLU A 124 2.63 1.26 17.49
C GLU A 124 1.78 1.94 16.41
N ILE A 125 0.55 1.47 16.15
CA ILE A 125 -0.27 2.05 15.07
C ILE A 125 -0.57 3.53 15.31
N ALA A 126 -0.63 3.96 16.57
CA ALA A 126 -0.86 5.35 16.95
C ALA A 126 0.18 6.32 16.35
N LYS A 127 1.41 5.86 16.03
CA LYS A 127 2.43 6.67 15.33
C LYS A 127 1.99 7.04 13.91
N SER A 128 1.05 6.31 13.33
CA SER A 128 0.46 6.51 12.00
C SER A 128 -0.84 7.32 12.06
N ARG A 129 -1.02 8.17 13.08
CA ARG A 129 -2.27 8.91 13.27
C ARG A 129 -2.64 9.78 12.06
N SER A 130 -1.65 10.31 11.35
CA SER A 130 -1.87 11.13 10.17
C SER A 130 -2.57 10.38 9.03
N SER A 131 -2.41 9.05 8.92
CA SER A 131 -3.07 8.25 7.89
C SER A 131 -4.46 7.75 8.28
N ARG A 132 -4.89 7.92 9.54
CA ARG A 132 -6.17 7.39 10.02
C ARG A 132 -7.36 7.98 9.26
N VAL A 133 -8.27 7.11 8.82
CA VAL A 133 -9.55 7.47 8.21
C VAL A 133 -10.59 7.71 9.31
N ALA A 134 -11.25 8.87 9.27
CA ALA A 134 -12.35 9.18 10.18
C ALA A 134 -13.62 8.43 9.74
N LEU A 135 -14.45 7.99 10.70
CA LEU A 135 -15.63 7.16 10.41
C LEU A 135 -16.74 7.89 9.66
N LYS A 136 -16.89 9.20 9.89
CA LYS A 136 -18.01 9.99 9.32
C LYS A 136 -17.60 10.82 8.11
N GLN A 137 -16.55 11.61 8.24
CA GLN A 137 -16.06 12.49 7.18
C GLN A 137 -14.64 12.96 7.47
N GLY A 138 -13.94 13.39 6.44
CA GLY A 138 -12.61 13.99 6.57
C GLY A 138 -12.06 14.42 5.21
N ASN A 139 -10.78 14.77 5.19
CA ASN A 139 -10.06 15.15 3.98
C ASN A 139 -8.78 14.33 3.82
N ILE A 140 -8.51 13.87 2.60
CA ILE A 140 -7.19 13.37 2.20
C ILE A 140 -6.43 14.56 1.61
N ILE A 141 -5.39 14.98 2.31
CA ILE A 141 -4.56 16.15 1.97
C ILE A 141 -3.08 15.77 2.04
N PRO A 142 -2.19 16.50 1.36
CA PRO A 142 -0.76 16.24 1.37
C PRO A 142 -0.23 16.57 2.75
N LYS A 143 0.43 15.60 3.37
CA LYS A 143 1.03 15.71 4.70
C LYS A 143 2.05 14.59 4.91
N GLU A 144 2.76 14.68 6.02
CA GLU A 144 3.64 13.63 6.50
C GLU A 144 2.84 12.38 6.89
N TYR A 145 3.02 11.31 6.10
CA TYR A 145 2.47 10.00 6.37
C TYR A 145 3.55 9.12 6.97
N VAL A 146 3.39 8.80 8.26
CA VAL A 146 4.34 7.98 9.02
C VAL A 146 3.81 6.55 9.09
N LEU A 147 4.70 5.59 8.84
CA LEU A 147 4.46 4.17 9.02
C LEU A 147 5.20 3.66 10.28
N PRO A 148 4.70 2.61 10.96
CA PRO A 148 5.48 1.91 11.99
C PRO A 148 6.77 1.34 11.41
N ILE A 149 7.83 1.23 12.20
CA ILE A 149 9.14 0.78 11.70
C ILE A 149 9.10 -0.62 11.07
N ASP A 150 8.29 -1.52 11.63
CA ASP A 150 8.15 -2.88 11.12
C ASP A 150 7.55 -2.93 9.71
N MET A 151 6.74 -1.93 9.35
CA MET A 151 6.23 -1.79 7.98
C MET A 151 7.33 -1.45 6.99
N TYR A 152 8.31 -0.61 7.39
CA TYR A 152 9.45 -0.31 6.53
C TYR A 152 10.30 -1.56 6.28
N TYR A 153 10.56 -2.37 7.31
CA TYR A 153 11.26 -3.65 7.16
C TYR A 153 10.49 -4.65 6.31
N TYR A 154 9.16 -4.73 6.48
CA TYR A 154 8.31 -5.54 5.63
C TYR A 154 8.42 -5.13 4.15
N LEU A 155 8.27 -3.83 3.86
CA LEU A 155 8.33 -3.30 2.50
C LEU A 155 9.72 -3.50 1.87
N ASP A 156 10.79 -3.31 2.63
CA ASP A 156 12.18 -3.57 2.21
C ASP A 156 12.35 -5.02 1.72
N ASN A 157 11.92 -5.99 2.53
CA ASN A 157 11.95 -7.40 2.18
C ASN A 157 11.02 -7.73 1.00
N ARG A 158 9.85 -7.09 0.94
CA ARG A 158 8.86 -7.32 -0.12
C ARG A 158 9.37 -6.82 -1.47
N LEU A 159 9.96 -5.63 -1.52
CA LEU A 159 10.56 -5.04 -2.72
C LEU A 159 11.73 -5.89 -3.24
N LYS A 160 12.59 -6.35 -2.32
CA LYS A 160 13.67 -7.30 -2.62
C LYS A 160 13.12 -8.59 -3.23
N PHE A 161 12.13 -9.20 -2.58
CA PHE A 161 11.51 -10.43 -3.06
C PHE A 161 10.93 -10.27 -4.47
N ILE A 162 10.19 -9.18 -4.73
CA ILE A 162 9.60 -8.91 -6.04
C ILE A 162 10.69 -8.75 -7.10
N LYS A 163 11.75 -8.00 -6.80
CA LYS A 163 12.85 -7.83 -7.74
C LYS A 163 13.50 -9.17 -8.07
N GLU A 164 13.95 -9.90 -7.07
CA GLU A 164 14.71 -11.14 -7.24
C GLU A 164 13.89 -12.31 -7.81
N ASN A 165 12.57 -12.34 -7.57
CA ASN A 165 11.74 -13.50 -7.93
C ASN A 165 10.75 -13.24 -9.04
N ILE A 166 10.47 -11.98 -9.37
CA ILE A 166 9.49 -11.62 -10.40
C ILE A 166 10.17 -10.83 -11.50
N THR A 167 10.78 -9.69 -11.17
CA THR A 167 11.35 -8.78 -12.19
C THR A 167 12.59 -9.38 -12.86
N ASP A 168 13.54 -9.87 -12.07
CA ASP A 168 14.82 -10.36 -12.59
C ASP A 168 14.69 -11.78 -13.19
N LYS A 169 13.55 -12.44 -12.99
CA LYS A 169 13.23 -13.78 -13.51
C LYS A 169 12.27 -13.77 -14.70
N ILE A 170 11.97 -12.61 -15.30
CA ILE A 170 11.13 -12.54 -16.50
C ILE A 170 11.79 -13.38 -17.61
N SER A 171 11.03 -14.30 -18.20
CA SER A 171 11.56 -15.19 -19.24
C SER A 171 11.83 -14.44 -20.55
N GLU A 172 12.75 -14.97 -21.37
CA GLU A 172 13.04 -14.40 -22.69
C GLU A 172 11.79 -14.30 -23.59
N SER A 173 10.90 -15.30 -23.49
CA SER A 173 9.63 -15.30 -24.23
C SER A 173 8.69 -14.17 -23.81
N GLN A 174 8.61 -13.87 -22.50
CA GLN A 174 7.82 -12.75 -21.98
C GLN A 174 8.43 -11.41 -22.39
N ASN A 175 9.76 -11.29 -22.34
CA ASN A 175 10.47 -10.10 -22.81
C ASN A 175 10.22 -9.85 -24.31
N LYS A 176 10.28 -10.90 -25.14
CA LYS A 176 10.00 -10.79 -26.57
C LYS A 176 8.57 -10.30 -26.83
N HIS A 177 7.57 -10.87 -26.14
CA HIS A 177 6.18 -10.40 -26.27
C HIS A 177 6.00 -8.96 -25.79
N MET A 178 6.71 -8.54 -24.75
CA MET A 178 6.69 -7.16 -24.28
C MET A 178 7.23 -6.21 -25.35
N LEU A 179 8.38 -6.54 -25.96
CA LEU A 179 8.98 -5.76 -27.05
C LEU A 179 8.06 -5.69 -28.28
N GLU A 180 7.52 -6.82 -28.74
CA GLU A 180 6.57 -6.86 -29.87
C GLU A 180 5.33 -5.99 -29.60
N THR A 181 4.86 -5.95 -28.35
CA THR A 181 3.71 -5.10 -27.97
C THR A 181 4.07 -3.62 -27.99
N ILE A 182 5.28 -3.26 -27.57
CA ILE A 182 5.78 -1.87 -27.62
C ILE A 182 5.96 -1.41 -29.07
N GLU A 183 6.53 -2.27 -29.93
CA GLU A 183 6.78 -1.97 -31.34
C GLU A 183 5.48 -1.75 -32.13
N LYS A 184 4.44 -2.54 -31.83
CA LYS A 184 3.12 -2.42 -32.48
C LYS A 184 2.42 -1.09 -32.22
N ASP A 185 2.66 -0.46 -31.07
CA ASP A 185 1.99 0.79 -30.68
C ASP A 185 2.86 1.65 -29.75
N LEU A 186 3.92 2.21 -30.35
CA LEU A 186 4.92 3.01 -29.65
C LEU A 186 4.30 4.27 -29.01
N GLU A 187 3.35 4.91 -29.70
CA GLU A 187 2.72 6.16 -29.23
C GLU A 187 1.84 5.92 -28.00
N ARG A 188 1.13 4.80 -27.93
CA ARG A 188 0.44 4.39 -26.71
C ARG A 188 1.43 4.10 -25.59
N PHE A 189 2.53 3.41 -25.87
CA PHE A 189 3.53 3.08 -24.85
C PHE A 189 4.15 4.34 -24.24
N LYS A 190 4.53 5.32 -25.07
CA LYS A 190 5.05 6.63 -24.63
C LYS A 190 4.10 7.36 -23.68
N LYS A 191 2.79 7.22 -23.86
CA LYS A 191 1.75 7.83 -23.00
C LYS A 191 1.35 6.94 -21.83
N SER A 192 1.94 5.75 -21.70
CA SER A 192 1.53 4.77 -20.71
C SER A 192 2.02 5.10 -19.30
N ARG A 193 1.25 4.68 -18.29
CA ARG A 193 1.71 4.69 -16.89
C ARG A 193 2.83 3.66 -16.63
N SER A 194 3.15 2.80 -17.60
CA SER A 194 4.20 1.78 -17.44
C SER A 194 5.57 2.43 -17.64
N LEU A 195 5.72 3.14 -18.76
CA LEU A 195 6.93 3.90 -19.05
C LEU A 195 7.19 4.93 -17.94
N LYS A 196 6.15 5.68 -17.54
CA LYS A 196 6.27 6.66 -16.46
C LYS A 196 6.82 6.06 -15.15
N ALA A 197 6.32 4.89 -14.74
CA ALA A 197 6.79 4.26 -13.50
C ALA A 197 8.26 3.80 -13.59
N ILE A 198 8.70 3.36 -14.78
CA ILE A 198 10.10 3.00 -15.05
C ILE A 198 10.98 4.25 -15.02
N GLU A 199 10.55 5.33 -15.66
CA GLU A 199 11.25 6.62 -15.62
C GLU A 199 11.38 7.15 -14.18
N ASP A 200 10.30 7.09 -13.40
CA ASP A 200 10.27 7.48 -11.99
C ASP A 200 11.19 6.61 -11.12
N ASP A 201 11.38 5.33 -11.47
CA ASP A 201 12.34 4.43 -10.80
C ASP A 201 13.80 4.78 -11.11
N LEU A 202 14.09 5.18 -12.34
CA LEU A 202 15.43 5.62 -12.77
C LEU A 202 15.79 7.02 -12.25
N PHE A 203 14.79 7.91 -12.16
CA PHE A 203 14.97 9.32 -11.82
C PHE A 203 13.94 9.78 -10.76
N PRO A 204 14.07 9.34 -9.49
CA PRO A 204 13.17 9.76 -8.41
C PRO A 204 13.34 11.24 -8.07
N ASN A 205 12.25 11.95 -7.77
CA ASN A 205 12.29 13.38 -7.47
C ASN A 205 11.38 13.82 -6.28
N ILE A 206 10.63 12.95 -5.59
CA ILE A 206 9.52 13.36 -4.69
C ILE A 206 9.26 12.44 -3.46
N SER A 207 9.50 12.80 -2.21
CA SER A 207 9.39 11.79 -1.12
C SER A 207 8.04 10.99 -1.00
N ILE A 208 8.10 9.63 -0.99
CA ILE A 208 6.92 8.73 -0.84
C ILE A 208 6.57 8.51 0.63
N PHE A 209 7.56 8.55 1.52
CA PHE A 209 7.39 8.48 2.97
C PHE A 209 8.32 9.48 3.62
N SER A 210 7.80 10.32 4.50
CA SER A 210 8.64 11.21 5.30
C SER A 210 9.00 10.49 6.60
N ASN A 211 10.22 9.93 6.63
CA ASN A 211 10.91 9.71 7.88
C ASN A 211 12.38 10.07 7.66
N LYS A 212 12.71 11.35 7.89
CA LYS A 212 14.09 11.86 7.79
C LYS A 212 14.99 11.37 8.95
N SER A 213 14.42 10.70 9.95
CA SER A 213 15.15 10.24 11.13
C SER A 213 15.46 8.74 11.08
N LYS A 214 16.47 8.38 10.29
CA LYS A 214 17.68 7.63 10.72
C LYS A 214 18.40 7.05 9.49
N PRO A 215 19.73 7.25 9.36
CA PRO A 215 20.51 6.37 8.51
C PRO A 215 20.44 4.96 9.12
N TYR A 216 20.24 3.96 8.29
CA TYR A 216 20.59 2.60 8.67
C TYR A 216 22.11 2.48 8.78
#